data_AF-A0A1H0LVR6-F1
#
_entry.id   AF-A0A1H0LVR6-F1
#
_cell.length_a   1.000
_cell.length_b   1.000
_cell.length_c   1.000
_cell.angle_alpha   90.00
_cell.angle_beta   90.00
_cell.angle_gamma   90.00
#
_symmetry.space_group_name_H-M   'P 1'
#
loop_
_entity.id
_entity.type
_entity.pdbx_description
1 polymer ?
#
loop_
_entity_poly.entity_id
_entity_poly.type
_entity_poly.pdbx_seq_one_letter_code
_entity_poly.pdbx_strand_id
1 'polypeptide(L)'
;MKTRIAFAIATLAALILPMLPASSEAAGQLRVKFTFDGLATCQNPPVTNFPIHGEGTGVLSADRSASLDMNSTIEGRVEYRAKLGGAPQEAPAGSAALHVVGRQTLRAVRDYPNNQIIITMTVRGGACTMKIDQRLKPGKREYTFYNGSGISICTRPTITQTACESY
;
A
#
# COMPACT_ATOMS: atom_id res chain seq x y z
N MET A 1 32.63 26.59 78.25
CA MET A 1 31.80 25.68 77.42
C MET A 1 32.19 25.95 75.97
N LYS A 2 32.92 25.08 75.25
CA LYS A 2 32.40 23.97 74.40
C LYS A 2 31.09 24.41 73.70
N THR A 3 30.98 24.56 72.37
CA THR A 3 31.37 23.61 71.30
C THR A 3 31.35 24.30 69.93
N ARG A 4 32.16 23.79 69.00
CA ARG A 4 32.20 24.12 67.55
C ARG A 4 30.95 23.59 66.84
N ILE A 5 30.42 24.31 65.84
CA ILE A 5 29.66 23.72 64.72
C ILE A 5 30.03 24.49 63.44
N ALA A 6 30.57 23.75 62.46
CA ALA A 6 30.82 24.16 61.09
C ALA A 6 29.85 23.40 60.19
N PHE A 7 29.19 24.07 59.24
CA PHE A 7 28.56 23.47 58.04
C PHE A 7 28.45 24.62 57.01
N ALA A 8 29.30 24.66 55.97
CA ALA A 8 29.14 23.98 54.69
C ALA A 8 27.90 24.46 53.91
N ILE A 9 28.05 25.49 53.07
CA ILE A 9 27.09 25.82 52.02
C ILE A 9 27.64 25.25 50.71
N ALA A 10 27.12 24.08 50.33
CA ALA A 10 27.42 23.42 49.07
C ALA A 10 26.57 24.02 47.94
N THR A 11 27.27 24.53 46.93
CA THR A 11 26.96 24.51 45.48
C THR A 11 25.53 24.16 45.06
N LEU A 12 24.76 25.17 44.62
CA LEU A 12 23.56 24.97 43.80
C LEU A 12 24.00 24.77 42.34
N ALA A 13 24.15 23.51 41.92
CA ALA A 13 24.38 23.17 40.52
C ALA A 13 23.09 23.37 39.72
N ALA A 14 23.21 24.12 38.63
CA ALA A 14 22.14 24.46 37.70
C ALA A 14 21.43 23.21 37.15
N LEU A 15 20.12 23.13 37.39
CA LEU A 15 19.20 22.24 36.70
C LEU A 15 19.01 22.73 35.25
N ILE A 16 19.97 22.39 34.39
CA ILE A 16 19.79 22.43 32.93
C ILE A 16 19.16 21.08 32.57
N LEU A 17 17.82 21.00 32.57
CA LEU A 17 17.14 19.92 31.85
C LEU A 17 17.46 20.08 30.36
N PRO A 18 18.10 19.10 29.69
CA PRO A 18 18.07 19.09 28.24
C PRO A 18 16.63 18.82 27.83
N MET A 19 15.98 19.83 27.23
CA MET A 19 14.84 19.61 26.35
C MET A 19 15.34 18.74 25.19
N LEU A 20 15.35 17.43 25.40
CA LEU A 20 15.55 16.47 24.32
C LEU A 20 14.34 16.64 23.39
N PRO A 21 14.54 17.03 22.12
CA PRO A 21 13.45 17.05 21.18
C PRO A 21 12.89 15.64 21.09
N ALA A 22 11.58 15.52 21.33
CA ALA A 22 10.82 14.33 20.98
C ALA A 22 11.21 13.93 19.56
N SER A 23 11.58 12.66 19.41
CA SER A 23 11.93 11.99 18.18
C SER A 23 11.12 12.56 17.01
N SER A 24 11.80 13.18 16.04
CA SER A 24 11.19 13.47 14.74
C SER A 24 10.55 12.18 14.24
N GLU A 25 9.23 12.19 14.08
CA GLU A 25 8.54 11.25 13.20
C GLU A 25 9.35 11.17 11.91
N ALA A 26 9.71 9.95 11.51
CA ALA A 26 10.59 9.67 10.39
C ALA A 26 10.24 10.56 9.19
N ALA A 27 11.03 11.61 8.97
CA ALA A 27 10.82 12.52 7.86
C ALA A 27 11.11 11.75 6.56
N GLY A 28 10.05 11.37 5.85
CA GLY A 28 10.11 11.27 4.39
C GLY A 28 9.62 9.98 3.75
N GLN A 29 9.07 9.01 4.48
CA GLN A 29 8.55 7.80 3.83
C GLN A 29 7.23 7.35 4.44
N LEU A 30 6.21 7.26 3.60
CA LEU A 30 4.94 6.64 3.94
C LEU A 30 5.02 5.15 3.64
N ARG A 31 4.74 4.31 4.63
CA ARG A 31 4.67 2.86 4.46
C ARG A 31 3.26 2.38 4.79
N VAL A 32 2.79 1.41 4.03
CA VAL A 32 1.49 0.79 4.20
C VAL A 32 1.61 -0.71 4.07
N LYS A 33 0.80 -1.44 4.83
CA LYS A 33 0.50 -2.85 4.59
C LYS A 33 -1.00 -2.95 4.27
N PHE A 34 -1.36 -3.85 3.38
CA PHE A 34 -2.74 -4.00 2.96
C PHE A 34 -3.08 -5.48 2.71
N THR A 35 -4.37 -5.77 2.78
CA THR A 35 -4.94 -7.05 2.36
C THR A 35 -6.32 -6.83 1.75
N PHE A 36 -6.69 -7.68 0.81
CA PHE A 36 -8.03 -7.74 0.25
C PHE A 36 -8.46 -9.17 -0.01
N ASP A 37 -9.76 -9.38 0.12
CA ASP A 37 -10.44 -10.62 -0.24
C ASP A 37 -11.54 -10.35 -1.24
N GLY A 38 -11.81 -11.34 -2.08
CA GLY A 38 -12.91 -11.29 -3.02
C GLY A 38 -13.28 -12.65 -3.58
N LEU A 39 -14.31 -12.65 -4.42
CA LEU A 39 -14.80 -13.82 -5.11
C LEU A 39 -14.89 -13.54 -6.61
N ALA A 40 -14.39 -14.48 -7.42
CA ALA A 40 -14.53 -14.45 -8.87
C ALA A 40 -15.34 -15.64 -9.39
N THR A 41 -16.13 -15.37 -10.43
CA THR A 41 -16.86 -16.40 -11.17
C THR A 41 -16.49 -16.25 -12.64
N CYS A 42 -15.90 -17.30 -13.20
CA CYS A 42 -15.36 -17.33 -14.55
C CYS A 42 -16.15 -18.28 -15.44
N GLN A 43 -16.41 -17.86 -16.68
CA GLN A 43 -17.07 -18.67 -17.69
C GLN A 43 -16.07 -19.56 -18.43
N ASN A 44 -14.82 -19.12 -18.55
CA ASN A 44 -13.78 -19.87 -19.25
C ASN A 44 -12.40 -19.67 -18.60
N PRO A 45 -11.76 -20.71 -18.04
CA PRO A 45 -12.39 -22.00 -17.72
C PRO A 45 -13.53 -21.82 -16.70
N PRO A 46 -14.56 -22.67 -16.73
CA PRO A 46 -15.72 -22.51 -15.85
C PRO A 46 -15.35 -22.80 -14.39
N VAL A 47 -15.43 -21.76 -13.55
CA VAL A 47 -15.24 -21.85 -12.09
C VAL A 47 -16.13 -20.83 -11.40
N THR A 48 -16.72 -21.19 -10.26
CA THR A 48 -17.66 -20.32 -9.54
C THR A 48 -17.17 -20.06 -8.12
N ASN A 49 -17.31 -18.82 -7.65
CA ASN A 49 -16.92 -18.40 -6.30
C ASN A 49 -15.47 -18.75 -5.94
N PHE A 50 -14.56 -18.61 -6.90
CA PHE A 50 -13.13 -18.78 -6.67
C PHE A 50 -12.63 -17.69 -5.70
N PRO A 51 -12.02 -18.07 -4.56
CA PRO A 51 -11.52 -17.11 -3.59
C PRO A 51 -10.28 -16.39 -4.12
N ILE A 52 -10.34 -15.07 -4.05
CA ILE A 52 -9.23 -14.18 -4.33
C ILE A 52 -8.73 -13.65 -3.00
N HIS A 53 -7.44 -13.81 -2.75
CA HIS A 53 -6.75 -13.17 -1.65
C HIS A 53 -5.53 -12.44 -2.19
N GLY A 54 -5.29 -11.23 -1.70
CA GLY A 54 -4.06 -10.51 -1.94
C GLY A 54 -3.62 -9.75 -0.71
N GLU A 55 -2.32 -9.69 -0.50
CA GLU A 55 -1.69 -8.96 0.59
C GLU A 55 -0.39 -8.33 0.11
N GLY A 56 0.07 -7.30 0.79
CA GLY A 56 1.29 -6.65 0.39
C GLY A 56 1.69 -5.46 1.23
N THR A 57 2.79 -4.85 0.80
CA THR A 57 3.32 -3.62 1.37
C THR A 57 3.56 -2.59 0.29
N GLY A 58 3.29 -1.32 0.62
CA GLY A 58 3.51 -0.17 -0.23
C GLY A 58 4.42 0.82 0.46
N VAL A 59 5.28 1.46 -0.31
CA VAL A 59 6.21 2.48 0.16
C VAL A 59 6.09 3.68 -0.76
N LEU A 60 5.94 4.87 -0.21
CA LEU A 60 5.99 6.15 -0.91
C LEU A 60 7.05 7.03 -0.27
N SER A 61 8.10 7.31 -1.01
CA SER A 61 9.24 8.12 -0.56
C SER A 61 9.04 9.60 -0.88
N ALA A 62 9.76 10.48 -0.17
CA ALA A 62 9.70 11.94 -0.33
C ALA A 62 10.12 12.42 -1.72
N ASP A 63 10.99 11.67 -2.41
CA ASP A 63 11.41 11.92 -3.79
C ASP A 63 10.35 11.51 -4.84
N ARG A 64 9.15 11.12 -4.37
CA ARG A 64 8.02 10.64 -5.18
C ARG A 64 8.34 9.35 -5.94
N SER A 65 9.31 8.58 -5.47
CA SER A 65 9.40 7.16 -5.78
C SER A 65 8.41 6.37 -4.92
N ALA A 66 7.90 5.29 -5.48
CA ALA A 66 7.01 4.37 -4.80
C ALA A 66 7.36 2.92 -5.17
N SER A 67 7.14 2.01 -4.23
CA SER A 67 7.18 0.57 -4.51
C SER A 67 5.96 -0.11 -3.90
N LEU A 68 5.55 -1.21 -4.51
CA LEU A 68 4.47 -2.05 -4.06
C LEU A 68 4.90 -3.50 -4.24
N ASP A 69 5.03 -4.24 -3.13
CA ASP A 69 5.23 -5.68 -3.14
C ASP A 69 3.90 -6.32 -2.77
N MET A 70 3.38 -7.18 -3.64
CA MET A 70 2.08 -7.82 -3.46
C MET A 70 2.20 -9.30 -3.73
N ASN A 71 1.58 -10.13 -2.90
CA ASN A 71 1.34 -11.52 -3.17
C ASN A 71 -0.16 -11.76 -3.32
N SER A 72 -0.56 -12.58 -4.28
CA SER A 72 -1.96 -12.90 -4.49
C SER A 72 -2.17 -14.34 -4.96
N THR A 73 -3.36 -14.89 -4.71
CA THR A 73 -3.76 -16.21 -5.20
C THR A 73 -3.90 -16.27 -6.73
N ILE A 74 -3.91 -15.12 -7.41
CA ILE A 74 -4.09 -15.01 -8.86
C ILE A 74 -2.75 -14.90 -9.58
N GLU A 75 -1.93 -13.90 -9.22
CA GLU A 75 -0.69 -13.57 -9.93
C GLU A 75 0.57 -14.07 -9.21
N GLY A 76 0.42 -14.65 -8.02
CA GLY A 76 1.55 -14.93 -7.14
C GLY A 76 2.17 -13.65 -6.61
N ARG A 77 3.48 -13.67 -6.35
CA ARG A 77 4.24 -12.50 -5.87
C ARG A 77 4.66 -11.61 -7.04
N VAL A 78 4.32 -10.34 -6.94
CA VAL A 78 4.65 -9.28 -7.90
C VAL A 78 5.25 -8.09 -7.16
N GLU A 79 6.29 -7.50 -7.74
CA GLU A 79 6.89 -6.26 -7.26
C GLU A 79 6.72 -5.19 -8.32
N TYR A 80 6.05 -4.09 -7.96
CA TYR A 80 5.89 -2.92 -8.80
C TYR A 80 6.74 -1.77 -8.25
N ARG A 81 7.53 -1.17 -9.11
CA ARG A 81 8.28 0.06 -8.80
C ARG A 81 7.75 1.19 -9.64
N ALA A 82 7.57 2.36 -9.05
CA ALA A 82 7.24 3.55 -9.79
C ALA A 82 8.05 4.74 -9.33
N LYS A 83 8.26 5.65 -10.28
CA LYS A 83 8.60 7.04 -10.01
C LYS A 83 7.47 7.89 -10.54
N LEU A 84 7.19 9.04 -9.94
CA LEU A 84 6.22 9.97 -10.49
C LEU A 84 6.49 10.23 -11.98
N GLY A 85 5.49 10.00 -12.84
CA GLY A 85 5.60 10.14 -14.30
C GLY A 85 6.21 8.94 -15.03
N GLY A 86 6.49 7.83 -14.35
CA GLY A 86 6.98 6.60 -14.96
C GLY A 86 5.97 5.93 -15.90
N ALA A 87 6.47 5.24 -16.92
CA ALA A 87 5.67 4.45 -17.83
C ALA A 87 5.14 3.16 -17.17
N PRO A 88 4.00 2.61 -17.62
CA PRO A 88 3.56 1.27 -17.25
C PRO A 88 4.63 0.22 -17.58
N GLN A 89 4.67 -0.84 -16.77
CA GLN A 89 5.52 -2.00 -16.95
C GLN A 89 4.74 -3.14 -17.60
N GLU A 90 5.42 -3.95 -18.40
CA GLU A 90 4.83 -5.18 -18.91
C GLU A 90 4.52 -6.13 -17.76
N ALA A 91 3.35 -6.78 -17.85
CA ALA A 91 2.94 -7.80 -16.91
C ALA A 91 2.04 -8.80 -17.64
N PRO A 92 1.90 -10.05 -17.15
CA PRO A 92 1.21 -11.10 -17.90
C PRO A 92 -0.16 -10.68 -18.43
N ALA A 93 -0.44 -10.92 -19.71
CA ALA A 93 -1.69 -10.51 -20.37
C ALA A 93 -2.00 -9.00 -20.32
N GLY A 94 -1.01 -8.12 -20.20
CA GLY A 94 -1.24 -6.67 -20.32
C GLY A 94 -0.11 -5.83 -19.72
N SER A 95 -0.46 -4.90 -18.84
CA SER A 95 0.52 -4.05 -18.16
C SER A 95 0.12 -3.77 -16.72
N ALA A 96 1.07 -3.25 -15.95
CA ALA A 96 0.83 -2.76 -14.61
C ALA A 96 1.53 -1.41 -14.42
N ALA A 97 0.91 -0.50 -13.69
CA ALA A 97 1.49 0.80 -13.39
C ALA A 97 1.23 1.14 -11.93
N LEU A 98 2.21 1.77 -11.29
CA LEU A 98 2.05 2.39 -9.99
C LEU A 98 2.20 3.91 -10.16
N HIS A 99 1.26 4.66 -9.61
CA HIS A 99 1.20 6.11 -9.74
C HIS A 99 1.15 6.76 -8.36
N VAL A 100 1.96 7.81 -8.21
CA VAL A 100 1.84 8.74 -7.09
C VAL A 100 0.84 9.83 -7.51
N VAL A 101 -0.42 9.69 -7.08
CA VAL A 101 -1.50 10.62 -7.47
C VAL A 101 -1.67 11.79 -6.49
N GLY A 102 -0.98 11.74 -5.35
CA GLY A 102 -0.91 12.81 -4.36
C GLY A 102 0.15 12.51 -3.30
N ARG A 103 0.38 13.45 -2.37
CA ARG A 103 1.40 13.31 -1.30
C ARG A 103 1.20 12.11 -0.38
N GLN A 104 -0.03 11.61 -0.29
CA GLN A 104 -0.40 10.50 0.59
C GLN A 104 -1.27 9.47 -0.12
N THR A 105 -1.24 9.46 -1.46
CA THR A 105 -2.10 8.58 -2.25
C THR A 105 -1.29 7.87 -3.32
N LEU A 106 -1.33 6.55 -3.25
CA LEU A 106 -0.80 5.64 -4.26
C LEU A 106 -1.95 5.03 -5.05
N ARG A 107 -1.74 4.87 -6.36
CA ARG A 107 -2.67 4.18 -7.23
C ARG A 107 -1.93 3.14 -8.05
N ALA A 108 -2.23 1.87 -7.82
CA ALA A 108 -1.82 0.79 -8.72
C ALA A 108 -2.92 0.55 -9.75
N VAL A 109 -2.53 0.37 -11.00
CA VAL A 109 -3.41 0.06 -12.12
C VAL A 109 -2.91 -1.21 -12.77
N ARG A 110 -3.75 -2.24 -12.80
CA ARG A 110 -3.54 -3.44 -13.60
C ARG A 110 -4.40 -3.34 -14.84
N ASP A 111 -3.76 -3.30 -16.00
CA ASP A 111 -4.43 -3.18 -17.29
C ASP A 111 -4.45 -4.55 -17.99
N TYR A 112 -5.65 -5.07 -18.22
CA TYR A 112 -5.92 -6.31 -18.96
C TYR A 112 -6.56 -5.98 -20.32
N PRO A 113 -6.71 -6.95 -21.24
CA PRO A 113 -7.21 -6.67 -22.58
C PRO A 113 -8.63 -6.07 -22.58
N ASN A 114 -9.48 -6.48 -21.64
CA ASN A 114 -10.87 -6.01 -21.59
C ASN A 114 -11.17 -5.03 -20.44
N ASN A 115 -10.35 -4.95 -19.40
CA ASN A 115 -10.65 -4.22 -18.18
C ASN A 115 -9.41 -3.67 -17.49
N GLN A 116 -9.65 -2.83 -16.49
CA GLN A 116 -8.65 -2.33 -15.56
C GLN A 116 -9.07 -2.65 -14.13
N ILE A 117 -8.10 -3.05 -13.31
CA ILE A 117 -8.22 -3.05 -11.86
C ILE A 117 -7.43 -1.84 -11.35
N ILE A 118 -8.07 -1.00 -10.54
CA ILE A 118 -7.48 0.22 -10.01
C ILE A 118 -7.55 0.15 -8.49
N ILE A 119 -6.40 -0.04 -7.86
CA ILE A 119 -6.24 -0.05 -6.41
C ILE A 119 -5.77 1.33 -5.99
N THR A 120 -6.56 2.04 -5.19
CA THR A 120 -6.18 3.34 -4.64
C THR A 120 -6.03 3.23 -3.13
N MET A 121 -4.83 3.50 -2.64
CA MET A 121 -4.52 3.56 -1.21
C MET A 121 -4.27 5.02 -0.81
N THR A 122 -4.91 5.47 0.26
CA THR A 122 -4.75 6.82 0.79
C THR A 122 -4.48 6.76 2.29
N VAL A 123 -3.43 7.43 2.73
CA VAL A 123 -3.10 7.56 4.16
C VAL A 123 -3.37 8.98 4.64
N ARG A 124 -4.05 9.15 5.76
CA ARG A 124 -4.35 10.46 6.37
C ARG A 124 -4.25 10.33 7.88
N GLY A 125 -3.38 11.11 8.50
CA GLY A 125 -3.26 11.17 9.98
C GLY A 125 -3.05 9.80 10.63
N GLY A 126 -2.26 8.91 10.02
CA GLY A 126 -2.02 7.55 10.51
C GLY A 126 -3.11 6.51 10.17
N ALA A 127 -4.25 6.93 9.60
CA ALA A 127 -5.25 6.01 9.07
C ALA A 127 -4.97 5.70 7.60
N CYS A 128 -5.09 4.43 7.19
CA CYS A 128 -5.04 4.04 5.78
C CYS A 128 -6.42 3.60 5.28
N THR A 129 -6.74 3.97 4.05
CA THR A 129 -7.93 3.51 3.33
C THR A 129 -7.52 2.91 1.99
N MET A 130 -8.18 1.81 1.60
CA MET A 130 -7.98 1.17 0.31
C MET A 130 -9.31 1.07 -0.43
N LYS A 131 -9.28 1.33 -1.74
CA LYS A 131 -10.41 1.11 -2.66
C LYS A 131 -9.94 0.34 -3.87
N ILE A 132 -10.75 -0.63 -4.30
CA ILE A 132 -10.48 -1.45 -5.48
C ILE A 132 -11.63 -1.25 -6.47
N ASP A 133 -11.33 -0.57 -7.58
CA ASP A 133 -12.26 -0.34 -8.68
C ASP A 133 -11.96 -1.31 -9.83
N GLN A 134 -13.00 -1.80 -10.50
CA GLN A 134 -12.88 -2.71 -11.64
C GLN A 134 -13.70 -2.20 -12.83
N ARG A 135 -13.02 -1.75 -13.88
CA ARG A 135 -13.64 -1.02 -15.00
C ARG A 135 -13.48 -1.77 -16.30
N LEU A 136 -14.57 -1.97 -17.04
CA LEU A 136 -14.49 -2.43 -18.42
C LEU A 136 -13.96 -1.32 -19.31
N LYS A 137 -13.14 -1.69 -20.29
CA LYS A 137 -12.72 -0.80 -21.37
C LYS A 137 -13.91 -0.54 -22.32
N PRO A 138 -13.92 0.58 -23.05
CA PRO A 138 -14.99 0.90 -23.99
C PRO A 138 -15.27 -0.24 -24.97
N GLY A 139 -16.55 -0.58 -25.16
CA GLY A 139 -16.99 -1.66 -26.06
C GLY A 139 -16.82 -3.09 -25.52
N LYS A 140 -16.20 -3.27 -24.35
CA LYS A 140 -16.02 -4.60 -23.73
C LYS A 140 -17.16 -4.93 -22.77
N ARG A 141 -17.51 -6.21 -22.69
CA ARG A 141 -18.63 -6.72 -21.88
C ARG A 141 -18.22 -7.75 -20.83
N GLU A 142 -17.02 -8.30 -20.96
CA GLU A 142 -16.51 -9.39 -20.13
C GLU A 142 -15.19 -8.97 -19.52
N TYR A 143 -14.94 -9.40 -18.27
CA TYR A 143 -13.67 -9.16 -17.62
C TYR A 143 -12.68 -10.27 -17.94
N THR A 144 -11.42 -9.89 -18.10
CA THR A 144 -10.30 -10.78 -18.36
C THR A 144 -9.31 -10.70 -17.22
N PHE A 145 -8.86 -11.85 -16.72
CA PHE A 145 -7.87 -11.95 -15.65
C PHE A 145 -6.81 -12.98 -16.01
N TYR A 146 -5.55 -12.68 -15.75
CA TYR A 146 -4.50 -13.68 -15.84
C TYR A 146 -4.60 -14.65 -14.66
N ASN A 147 -4.49 -15.96 -14.88
CA ASN A 147 -4.66 -16.98 -13.84
C ASN A 147 -3.41 -17.84 -13.59
N GLY A 148 -2.23 -17.40 -14.05
CA GLY A 148 -0.98 -18.16 -14.01
C GLY A 148 -0.74 -19.08 -15.22
N SER A 149 -1.80 -19.50 -15.93
CA SER A 149 -1.71 -20.38 -17.10
C SER A 149 -2.24 -19.75 -18.40
N GLY A 150 -3.03 -18.69 -18.29
CA GLY A 150 -3.65 -18.00 -19.41
C GLY A 150 -4.63 -16.92 -18.95
N ILE A 151 -5.53 -16.52 -19.85
CA ILE A 151 -6.59 -15.56 -19.56
C ILE A 151 -7.87 -16.30 -19.21
N SER A 152 -8.40 -16.01 -18.02
CA SER A 152 -9.78 -16.35 -17.65
C SER A 152 -10.74 -15.25 -18.10
N ILE A 153 -11.91 -15.64 -18.59
CA ILE A 153 -13.06 -14.76 -18.83
C ILE A 153 -14.00 -14.87 -17.64
N CYS A 154 -14.30 -13.76 -16.98
CA CYS A 154 -15.08 -13.74 -15.76
C CYS A 154 -16.14 -12.63 -15.72
N THR A 155 -17.16 -12.82 -14.88
CA THR A 155 -17.99 -11.69 -14.42
C THR A 155 -17.13 -10.74 -13.59
N ARG A 156 -17.63 -9.52 -13.32
CA ARG A 156 -16.99 -8.60 -12.38
C ARG A 156 -16.78 -9.32 -11.02
N PRO A 157 -15.52 -9.48 -10.55
CA PRO A 157 -15.25 -9.97 -9.21
C PRO A 157 -15.90 -9.11 -8.14
N THR A 158 -16.33 -9.74 -7.05
CA THR A 158 -16.87 -9.06 -5.89
C THR A 158 -15.79 -8.95 -4.82
N ILE A 159 -15.43 -7.72 -4.43
CA ILE A 159 -14.50 -7.48 -3.33
C ILE A 159 -15.30 -7.56 -2.02
N THR A 160 -14.93 -8.50 -1.15
CA THR A 160 -15.66 -8.78 0.09
C THR A 160 -15.03 -8.07 1.29
N GLN A 161 -13.71 -7.93 1.29
CA GLN A 161 -12.98 -7.29 2.38
C GLN A 161 -11.77 -6.53 1.86
N THR A 162 -11.45 -5.42 2.53
CA THR A 162 -10.21 -4.68 2.35
C THR A 162 -9.73 -4.18 3.70
N ALA A 163 -8.44 -4.31 3.99
CA ALA A 163 -7.81 -3.67 5.14
C ALA A 163 -6.50 -3.01 4.71
N CYS A 164 -6.16 -1.90 5.37
CA CYS A 164 -4.90 -1.20 5.18
C CYS A 164 -4.48 -0.49 6.46
N GLU A 165 -3.19 -0.50 6.75
CA GLU A 165 -2.59 0.15 7.92
C GLU A 165 -1.28 0.82 7.52
N SER A 166 -1.01 2.02 8.04
CA SER A 166 0.31 2.63 7.96
C SER A 166 1.17 2.24 9.15
N TYR A 167 2.49 2.10 8.94
CA TYR A 167 3.46 1.72 9.97
C TYR A 167 4.85 2.32 9.72
#